data_AF-A0A351EZ93-F1
#
_entry.id   AF-A0A351EZ93-F1
#
_cell.length_a   1.000
_cell.length_b   1.000
_cell.length_c   1.000
_cell.angle_alpha   90.00
_cell.angle_beta   90.00
_cell.angle_gamma   90.00
#
_symmetry.space_group_name_H-M   'P 1'
#
loop_
_entity.id
_entity.type
_entity.pdbx_description
1 polymer ?
#
loop_
_entity_poly.entity_id
_entity_poly.type
_entity_poly.pdbx_seq_one_letter_code
_entity_poly.pdbx_strand_id
1 'polypeptide(L)' 'MNHEYPDWAIAHRRPSTELRFINNTYYLYEVSSFYDPVKKRGRKKTGSLLGKITKDAGFIASDKKKLKDKA' A
#
# COMPACT_ATOMS: atom_id res chain seq x y z
N MET A 1 -5.11 0.36 23.06
CA MET A 1 -4.74 1.61 22.36
C MET A 1 -4.92 1.35 20.88
N ASN A 2 -6.11 1.64 20.34
CA ASN A 2 -6.37 1.47 18.92
C ASN A 2 -5.59 2.55 18.18
N HIS A 3 -4.61 2.16 17.39
CA HIS A 3 -4.02 3.06 16.40
C HIS A 3 -5.09 3.20 15.30
N GLU A 4 -6.08 4.05 15.55
CA GLU A 4 -7.20 4.28 14.63
C GLU A 4 -6.65 5.03 13.43
N TYR A 5 -6.38 4.26 12.37
CA TYR A 5 -6.28 4.86 11.06
C TYR A 5 -7.62 5.56 10.77
N PRO A 6 -7.61 6.79 10.29
CA PRO A 6 -8.85 7.46 9.97
C PRO A 6 -9.61 6.68 8.90
N ASP A 7 -10.94 6.68 8.97
CA ASP A 7 -11.81 5.88 8.10
C ASP A 7 -11.54 6.12 6.62
N TRP A 8 -11.20 7.36 6.24
CA TRP A 8 -10.84 7.69 4.86
C TRP A 8 -9.57 6.97 4.39
N ALA A 9 -8.62 6.68 5.27
CA ALA A 9 -7.42 5.91 4.91
C ALA A 9 -7.73 4.40 4.82
N ILE A 10 -8.59 3.89 5.70
CA ILE A 10 -9.03 2.49 5.70
C ILE A 10 -9.90 2.18 4.48
N ALA A 11 -10.76 3.10 4.06
CA ALA A 11 -11.66 2.94 2.91
C ALA A 11 -10.92 2.63 1.60
N HIS A 12 -9.66 3.08 1.47
CA HIS A 12 -8.82 2.80 0.30
C HIS A 12 -7.97 1.53 0.42
N ARG A 13 -8.01 0.84 1.58
CA ARG A 13 -7.29 -0.41 1.77
C ARG A 13 -7.96 -1.52 0.96
N ARG A 14 -7.18 -2.18 0.11
CA ARG A 14 -7.62 -3.31 -0.73
C ARG A 14 -6.91 -4.60 -0.30
N PRO A 15 -7.47 -5.78 -0.61
CA PRO A 15 -6.73 -7.03 -0.47
C PRO A 15 -5.41 -6.94 -1.24
N SER A 16 -4.34 -7.53 -0.70
CA SER A 16 -2.98 -7.43 -1.23
C SER A 16 -2.41 -6.00 -1.27
N THR A 17 -2.83 -5.13 -0.34
CA THR A 17 -2.21 -3.82 -0.13
C THR A 17 -1.86 -3.57 1.33
N GLU A 18 -0.81 -2.79 1.54
CA GLU A 18 -0.38 -2.33 2.85
C GLU A 18 -0.47 -0.81 2.93
N LEU A 19 -1.17 -0.33 3.96
CA LEU A 19 -1.25 1.07 4.33
C LEU A 19 -0.08 1.39 5.29
N ARG A 20 0.74 2.38 4.94
CA ARG A 20 1.85 2.87 5.77
C ARG A 20 1.67 4.35 6.07
N PHE A 21 1.81 4.73 7.34
CA PHE A 21 1.83 6.12 7.75
C PHE A 21 3.28 6.60 7.85
N ILE A 22 3.68 7.56 7.01
CA ILE A 22 5.04 8.09 6.95
C ILE A 22 4.95 9.61 6.79
N ASN A 23 5.63 10.39 7.65
CA ASN A 23 5.67 11.85 7.58
C ASN A 23 4.29 12.50 7.39
N ASN A 24 3.35 12.16 8.27
CA ASN A 24 1.99 12.69 8.27
C ASN A 24 1.16 12.39 7.00
N THR A 25 1.62 11.47 6.16
CA THR A 25 0.96 11.05 4.93
C THR A 25 0.76 9.55 4.92
N TYR A 26 -0.40 9.09 4.45
CA TYR A 26 -0.64 7.68 4.26
C TYR A 26 -0.18 7.26 2.87
N TYR A 27 0.51 6.14 2.78
CA TYR A 27 0.99 5.56 1.53
C TYR A 27 0.42 4.17 1.39
N LEU A 28 -0.11 3.86 0.21
CA LEU A 28 -0.64 2.56 -0.12
C LEU A 28 0.37 1.82 -0.99
N TYR A 29 0.84 0.69 -0.49
CA TYR A 29 1.77 -0.20 -1.20
C TYR A 29 1.04 -1.47 -1.62
N GLU A 30 1.45 -2.05 -2.72
CA GLU A 30 1.09 -3.43 -3.05
C GLU A 30 1.86 -4.39 -2.15
N VAL A 31 1.22 -5.45 -1.69
CA VAL A 31 1.86 -6.50 -0.93
C VAL A 31 1.48 -7.86 -1.51
N SER A 32 2.49 -8.70 -1.71
CA SER A 32 2.31 -10.09 -2.10
C SER A 32 3.06 -10.99 -1.13
N SER A 33 2.61 -12.22 -0.98
CA SER A 33 3.34 -13.24 -0.24
C SER A 33 4.03 -14.16 -1.25
N PHE A 34 5.31 -14.42 -1.05
CA PHE A 34 6.08 -15.37 -1.84
C PHE A 34 6.68 -16.44 -0.93
N TYR A 35 6.86 -17.65 -1.45
CA TYR A 35 7.59 -18.69 -0.75
C TYR A 35 9.09 -18.46 -0.90
N ASP A 36 9.82 -18.33 0.21
CA ASP A 36 11.27 -18.24 0.21
C ASP A 36 11.85 -19.66 0.39
N PRO A 37 12.44 -20.27 -0.66
CA PRO A 37 12.95 -21.65 -0.58
C PRO A 37 14.20 -21.78 0.28
N VAL A 38 14.96 -20.70 0.48
CA VAL A 38 16.16 -20.68 1.32
C VAL A 38 15.76 -20.79 2.79
N LYS A 39 14.74 -20.03 3.19
CA LYS A 39 14.24 -19.98 4.57
C LYS A 39 13.06 -20.92 4.81
N LYS A 40 12.62 -21.65 3.79
CA LYS A 40 11.51 -22.61 3.78
C LYS A 40 10.24 -22.06 4.43
N ARG A 41 9.90 -20.79 4.17
CA ARG A 41 8.72 -20.13 4.75
C ARG A 41 8.15 -19.06 3.84
N GLY A 42 6.85 -18.79 4.00
CA GLY A 42 6.20 -17.66 3.35
C GLY A 42 6.78 -16.34 3.85
N ARG A 43 7.09 -15.44 2.92
CA ARG A 43 7.59 -14.09 3.22
C ARG A 43 6.75 -13.05 2.50
N LYS A 44 6.56 -11.94 3.20
CA LYS A 44 5.93 -10.75 2.65
C LYS A 44 6.91 -10.06 1.70
N LYS A 45 6.44 -9.74 0.50
CA LYS A 45 7.09 -8.90 -0.50
C LYS A 45 6.27 -7.62 -0.65
N THR A 46 6.86 -6.50 -0.24
CA THR A 46 6.31 -5.17 -0.55
C THR A 46 6.64 -4.85 -2.01
N GLY A 47 5.61 -4.58 -2.81
CA GLY A 47 5.69 -4.29 -4.23
C GLY A 47 5.67 -2.80 -4.53
N SER A 48 4.98 -2.44 -5.61
CA SER A 48 4.92 -1.07 -6.13
C SER A 48 4.15 -0.13 -5.20
N LEU A 49 4.53 1.15 -5.18
CA LEU A 49 3.73 2.21 -4.55
C LEU A 49 2.48 2.47 -5.40
N LEU A 50 1.30 2.21 -4.83
CA LEU A 50 0.01 2.42 -5.50
C LEU A 50 -0.39 3.89 -5.46
N GLY A 51 -0.09 4.59 -4.37
CA GLY A 51 -0.46 6.00 -4.20
C GLY A 51 -0.26 6.50 -2.78
N LYS A 52 -0.59 7.76 -2.56
CA LYS A 52 -0.66 8.39 -1.24
C LYS A 52 -2.10 8.80 -0.94
N ILE A 53 -2.52 8.69 0.29
CA ILE A 53 -3.83 9.15 0.76
C ILE A 53 -3.58 10.36 1.65
N THR A 54 -4.18 11.50 1.27
CA THR A 54 -4.16 12.73 2.05
C THR A 54 -5.57 13.02 2.57
N LYS A 55 -5.66 13.73 3.70
CA LYS A 55 -6.95 14.12 4.28
C LYS A 55 -7.76 15.05 3.37
N ASP A 56 -7.05 15.92 2.65
CA ASP A 56 -7.64 16.99 1.84
C ASP A 56 -8.05 16.51 0.43
N ALA A 57 -7.19 15.74 -0.24
CA ALA A 57 -7.40 15.30 -1.62
C ALA A 57 -7.79 13.82 -1.76
N GLY A 58 -7.81 13.05 -0.67
CA GLY A 58 -8.10 11.62 -0.69
C GLY A 58 -6.98 10.78 -1.30
N PHE A 59 -7.32 9.71 -2.03
CA PHE A 59 -6.34 8.81 -2.67
C PHE A 59 -5.79 9.39 -3.97
N ILE A 60 -4.51 9.77 -3.93
CA ILE A 60 -3.72 10.20 -5.07
C ILE A 60 -2.92 9.00 -5.59
N ALA A 61 -3.34 8.43 -6.71
CA ALA A 61 -2.64 7.33 -7.37
C ALA A 61 -1.24 7.76 -7.82
N SER A 62 -0.25 6.90 -7.60
CA SER A 62 1.12 7.13 -8.02
C SER A 62 1.24 7.01 -9.55
N ASP A 63 1.84 8.01 -10.18
CA ASP A 63 1.97 8.12 -11.64
C ASP A 63 2.71 6.91 -12.27
N LYS A 64 3.65 6.32 -11.53
CA LYS A 64 4.38 5.11 -11.93
C LYS A 64 3.49 3.88 -12.15
N LYS A 65 2.28 3.86 -11.56
CA LYS A 65 1.31 2.77 -11.80
C LYS A 65 0.56 2.99 -13.13
N LYS A 66 0.24 4.25 -13.47
CA LYS A 66 -0.45 4.60 -14.73
C LYS A 66 0.41 4.25 -15.94
N LEU A 67 1.73 4.35 -15.82
CA LEU A 67 2.66 3.99 -16.89
C LEU A 67 2.70 2.48 -17.17
N LYS A 68 2.48 1.63 -16.15
CA LYS A 68 2.50 0.16 -16.28
C LYS A 68 1.21 -0.42 -16.86
N ASP A 69 0.10 0.29 -16.75
CA ASP A 69 -1.22 -0.15 -17.27
C ASP A 69 -1.38 0.15 -18.78
N LYS A 70 -0.47 0.93 -19.36
CA LYS A 70 -0.46 1.34 -20.78
C LYS A 70 0.55 0.58 -21.66
N ALA A 71 1.19 -0.48 -21.14
CA ALA A 71 2.20 -1.27 -21.86
C ALA A 71 1.70 -2.68 -22.18
#